data_AF-A0AAJ6CW99-F1
#
_entry.id   AF-A0AAJ6CW99-F1
#
_cell.length_a   1.000
_cell.length_b   1.000
_cell.length_c   1.000
_cell.angle_alpha   90.00
_cell.angle_beta   90.00
_cell.angle_gamma   90.00
#
_symmetry.space_group_name_H-M   'P 1'
#
loop_
_entity.id
_entity.type
_entity.pdbx_description
1 polymer ?
#
loop_
_entity_poly.entity_id
_entity_poly.type
_entity_poly.pdbx_seq_one_letter_code
_entity_poly.pdbx_strand_id
1 'polypeptide(L)'
;MNNAFDGWDRRASITQLEDGIKIALSASPELTVYILYSPSPDAGFFCFEPVSHPVDAHHGAGLTALDDGETMSAGMILDWQIAETD
;
A
#
# COMPACT_ATOMS: atom_id res chain seq x y z
N MET A 1 5.07 -14.55 2.63
CA MET A 1 5.78 -13.28 2.36
C MET A 1 5.26 -12.25 3.34
N ASN A 2 6.14 -11.43 3.92
CA ASN A 2 5.76 -10.39 4.88
C ASN A 2 6.88 -9.35 4.97
N ASN A 3 6.86 -8.38 4.04
CA ASN A 3 7.99 -7.47 3.84
C ASN A 3 7.48 -6.03 3.66
N ALA A 4 8.21 -5.08 4.23
CA ALA A 4 7.98 -3.65 4.06
C ALA A 4 8.95 -3.07 3.02
N PHE A 5 8.45 -2.16 2.19
CA PHE A 5 9.20 -1.49 1.15
C PHE A 5 8.97 0.02 1.24
N ASP A 6 10.04 0.80 1.28
CA ASP A 6 10.03 2.25 1.24
C ASP A 6 10.40 2.78 -0.16
N GLY A 7 10.42 4.10 -0.32
CA GLY A 7 10.90 4.75 -1.55
C GLY A 7 9.99 4.59 -2.78
N TRP A 8 8.82 3.97 -2.63
CA TRP A 8 7.83 3.87 -3.71
C TRP A 8 7.21 5.24 -4.04
N ASP A 9 6.72 5.39 -5.25
CA ASP A 9 6.17 6.65 -5.77
C ASP A 9 4.70 6.88 -5.41
N ARG A 10 4.14 6.04 -4.52
CA ARG A 10 2.73 5.99 -4.09
C ARG A 10 1.75 5.58 -5.18
N ARG A 11 2.24 4.85 -6.18
CA ARG A 11 1.42 4.25 -7.23
C ARG A 11 1.66 2.74 -7.27
N ALA A 12 0.59 1.99 -7.47
CA ALA A 12 0.68 0.56 -7.71
C ALA A 12 -0.36 0.13 -8.75
N SER A 13 -0.09 -0.99 -9.41
CA SER A 13 -1.01 -1.65 -10.32
C SER A 13 -1.07 -3.12 -9.95
N ILE A 14 -2.27 -3.62 -9.69
CA ILE A 14 -2.54 -5.03 -9.38
C ILE A 14 -3.40 -5.57 -10.51
N THR A 15 -2.91 -6.57 -11.24
CA THR A 15 -3.58 -7.09 -12.43
C THR A 15 -3.88 -8.58 -12.26
N GLN A 16 -5.14 -8.95 -12.42
CA GLN A 16 -5.59 -10.34 -12.59
C GLN A 16 -5.94 -10.52 -14.07
N LEU A 17 -4.96 -10.97 -14.85
CA LEU A 17 -5.09 -11.08 -16.31
C LEU A 17 -6.19 -12.05 -16.73
N GLU A 18 -6.33 -13.18 -16.04
CA GLU A 18 -7.34 -14.22 -16.35
C GLU A 18 -8.77 -13.69 -16.27
N ASP A 19 -9.02 -12.75 -15.36
CA ASP A 19 -10.33 -12.12 -15.16
C ASP A 19 -10.48 -10.79 -15.92
N GLY A 20 -9.42 -10.33 -16.60
CA GLY A 20 -9.39 -9.02 -17.25
C GLY A 20 -9.51 -7.85 -16.27
N ILE A 21 -9.08 -8.03 -15.02
CA ILE A 21 -9.23 -7.03 -13.94
C ILE A 21 -7.89 -6.35 -13.67
N LYS A 22 -7.92 -5.04 -13.52
CA LYS A 22 -6.80 -4.25 -13.00
C LYS A 22 -7.28 -3.27 -11.95
N ILE A 23 -6.56 -3.16 -10.85
CA ILE A 23 -6.73 -2.11 -9.84
C ILE A 23 -5.53 -1.18 -9.93
N ALA A 24 -5.76 0.08 -10.25
CA ALA A 24 -4.76 1.12 -10.13
C ALA A 24 -4.93 1.81 -8.77
N LEU A 25 -3.86 1.81 -7.97
CA LEU A 25 -3.82 2.46 -6.67
C LEU A 25 -3.02 3.75 -6.78
N SER A 26 -3.57 4.83 -6.22
CA SER A 26 -2.80 6.03 -5.88
C SER A 26 -3.00 6.37 -4.41
N ALA A 27 -1.91 6.71 -3.73
CA ALA A 27 -1.90 7.03 -2.31
C ALA A 27 -1.43 8.47 -2.08
N SER A 28 -1.93 9.07 -1.00
CA SER A 28 -1.52 10.39 -0.56
C SER A 28 -0.05 10.40 -0.09
N PRO A 29 0.62 11.57 -0.06
CA PRO A 29 2.04 11.68 0.29
C PRO A 29 2.43 11.04 1.63
N GLU A 30 1.48 10.95 2.56
CA GLU A 30 1.67 10.41 3.90
C GLU A 30 1.96 8.91 3.91
N LEU A 31 1.53 8.14 2.90
CA LEU A 31 1.70 6.69 2.83
C LEU A 31 3.02 6.32 2.17
N THR A 32 4.11 6.48 2.91
CA THR A 32 5.50 6.42 2.42
C THR A 32 6.08 5.02 2.27
N VAL A 33 5.41 4.02 2.86
CA VAL A 33 5.83 2.61 2.87
C VAL A 33 4.66 1.77 2.40
N TYR A 34 4.92 0.61 1.78
CA TYR A 34 3.91 -0.43 1.65
C TYR A 34 4.39 -1.75 2.25
N ILE A 35 3.47 -2.49 2.88
CA ILE A 35 3.70 -3.86 3.30
C ILE A 35 3.10 -4.80 2.25
N LEU A 36 3.88 -5.77 1.79
CA LEU A 36 3.43 -6.83 0.93
C LEU A 36 3.37 -8.13 1.73
N TYR A 37 2.16 -8.63 1.93
CA TYR A 37 1.88 -9.81 2.71
C TYR A 37 1.20 -10.89 1.88
N SER A 38 1.62 -12.14 2.06
CA SER A 38 0.90 -13.32 1.60
C SER A 38 1.13 -14.44 2.62
N PRO A 39 0.06 -15.08 3.15
CA PRO A 39 0.16 -16.02 4.26
C PRO A 39 0.84 -17.34 3.86
N SER A 40 0.69 -17.77 2.61
CA SER A 40 1.29 -18.99 2.07
C SER A 40 1.36 -18.95 0.54
N PRO A 41 2.16 -19.82 -0.11
CA PRO A 41 2.20 -19.91 -1.58
C PRO A 41 0.85 -20.27 -2.23
N ASP A 42 0.02 -21.06 -1.54
CA ASP A 42 -1.28 -21.53 -2.04
C ASP A 42 -2.45 -20.61 -1.64
N ALA A 43 -2.15 -19.44 -1.06
CA ALA A 43 -3.16 -18.49 -0.68
C ALA A 43 -3.80 -17.85 -1.93
N GLY A 44 -5.11 -17.90 -2.04
CA GLY A 44 -5.86 -17.22 -3.12
C GLY A 44 -5.89 -15.69 -3.02
N PHE A 45 -5.05 -15.09 -2.17
CA PHE A 45 -4.98 -13.65 -1.96
C PHE A 45 -3.58 -13.21 -1.49
N PHE A 46 -3.36 -11.91 -1.61
CA PHE A 46 -2.25 -11.19 -0.98
C PHE A 46 -2.76 -9.83 -0.50
N CYS A 47 -2.00 -9.17 0.38
CA CYS A 47 -2.29 -7.82 0.83
C CYS A 47 -1.21 -6.87 0.29
N PHE A 48 -1.64 -5.75 -0.28
CA PHE A 48 -0.80 -4.59 -0.56
C PHE A 48 -1.26 -3.46 0.36
N GLU A 49 -0.40 -3.08 1.31
CA GLU A 49 -0.81 -2.26 2.46
C GLU A 49 0.00 -0.95 2.49
N PRO A 50 -0.46 0.14 1.84
CA PRO A 50 0.12 1.46 2.03
C PRO A 50 -0.01 1.91 3.49
N VAL A 51 1.11 2.23 4.13
CA VAL A 51 1.19 2.66 5.53
C VAL A 51 2.05 3.92 5.65
N SER A 52 1.80 4.71 6.70
CA SER A 52 2.46 6.01 6.84
C SER A 52 3.90 5.96 7.36
N HIS A 53 4.29 4.83 7.95
CA HIS A 53 5.55 4.69 8.65
C HIS A 53 6.09 3.25 8.54
N PRO A 54 7.40 3.04 8.78
CA PRO A 54 8.00 1.71 8.80
C PRO A 54 7.46 0.83 9.94
N VAL A 55 7.62 -0.48 9.79
CA VAL A 55 7.42 -1.44 10.88
C VAL A 55 8.31 -1.05 12.06
N ASP A 56 7.76 -1.16 13.28
CA ASP A 56 8.47 -0.86 14.53
C ASP A 56 8.83 0.62 14.76
N ALA A 57 8.17 1.57 14.06
CA ALA A 57 8.49 3.00 14.16
C ALA A 57 8.31 3.62 15.57
N HIS A 58 7.61 2.95 16.49
CA HIS A 58 7.55 3.37 17.90
C HIS A 58 8.87 3.18 18.65
N HIS A 59 9.65 2.14 18.32
CA HIS A 59 10.99 1.93 18.88
C HIS A 59 12.08 2.57 18.00
N GLY A 60 11.78 2.83 16.72
CA GLY A 60 12.65 3.48 15.76
C GLY A 60 12.27 4.93 15.46
N ALA A 61 12.23 5.25 14.16
CA ALA A 61 11.82 6.55 13.63
C ALA A 61 10.81 6.36 12.50
N GLY A 62 10.08 7.43 12.16
CA GLY A 62 9.16 7.46 11.01
C GLY A 62 7.71 7.79 11.34
N LEU A 63 7.34 7.88 12.63
CA LEU A 63 6.04 8.41 13.04
C LEU A 63 5.98 9.93 12.84
N THR A 64 4.82 10.43 12.43
CA THR A 64 4.48 11.86 12.50
C THR A 64 3.96 12.16 13.90
N ALA A 65 4.71 12.94 14.68
CA ALA A 65 4.23 13.45 15.96
C ALA A 65 3.18 14.53 15.70
N LEU A 66 2.10 14.52 16.49
CA LEU A 66 1.04 15.52 16.46
C LEU A 66 0.95 16.18 17.83
N ASP A 67 0.92 17.50 17.85
CA ASP A 67 0.68 18.27 19.09
C ASP A 67 -0.81 18.26 19.49
N ASP A 68 -1.12 18.77 20.68
CA ASP A 68 -2.50 18.88 21.17
C ASP A 68 -3.36 19.69 20.19
N GLY A 69 -4.41 19.05 19.67
CA GLY A 69 -5.32 19.63 18.68
C GLY A 69 -4.86 19.52 17.22
N GLU A 70 -3.69 18.96 16.94
CA GLU A 70 -3.22 18.75 15.57
C GLU A 70 -3.84 17.49 14.94
N THR A 71 -3.98 17.51 13.61
CA THR A 71 -4.58 16.41 12.85
C THR A 71 -3.70 16.03 11.67
N MET A 72 -3.64 14.73 11.38
CA MET A 72 -3.10 14.18 10.14
C MET A 72 -4.22 13.52 9.34
N SER A 73 -4.10 13.54 8.01
CA SER A 73 -4.98 12.80 7.11
C SER A 73 -4.15 12.03 6.09
N ALA A 74 -4.63 10.86 5.72
CA ALA A 74 -4.07 10.07 4.64
C ALA A 74 -5.21 9.49 3.82
N GLY A 75 -4.98 9.24 2.54
CA GLY A 75 -5.99 8.71 1.64
C GLY A 75 -5.39 7.82 0.58
N MET A 76 -6.23 6.95 0.03
CA MET A 76 -5.91 6.19 -1.16
C MET A 76 -7.13 6.11 -2.07
N ILE A 77 -6.88 5.99 -3.37
CA ILE A 77 -7.88 5.77 -4.40
C ILE A 77 -7.56 4.44 -5.05
N LEU A 78 -8.58 3.60 -5.20
CA LEU A 78 -8.51 2.33 -5.93
C LEU A 78 -9.40 2.46 -7.16
N ASP A 79 -8.79 2.65 -8.30
CA ASP A 79 -9.48 2.76 -9.58
C ASP A 79 -9.61 1.37 -10.21
N TRP A 80 -10.85 0.92 -10.39
CA TRP A 80 -11.15 -0.29 -11.14
C TRP A 80 -10.95 -0.05 -12.64
N GLN A 81 -10.16 -0.89 -13.28
CA GLN A 81 -9.83 -0.85 -14.69
C GLN A 81 -10.02 -2.23 -15.32
N ILE A 82 -10.28 -2.26 -16.62
CA ILE A 82 -10.23 -3.49 -17.41
C ILE A 82 -8.78 -3.67 -17.86
N ALA A 83 -8.21 -4.85 -17.62
CA ALA A 83 -6.92 -5.21 -18.14
C ALA A 83 -7.07 -5.58 -19.63
N GLU A 84 -6.41 -4.82 -20.50
CA GLU A 84 -6.33 -5.19 -21.91
C GLU A 84 -5.29 -6.32 -22.07
N THR A 85 -5.65 -7.34 -22.85
CA THR A 85 -4.72 -8.35 -23.33
C THR A 85 -4.29 -7.95 -24.74
N ASP A 86 -2.98 -7.81 -24.97
CA ASP A 86 -2.41 -7.66 -26.31
C ASP A 86 -2.77 -8.83 -27.25
#